data_AF-A0A9C8WSK3-F1
#
_entry.id   AF-A0A9C8WSK3-F1
#
_cell.length_a   1.000
_cell.length_b   1.000
_cell.length_c   1.000
_cell.angle_alpha   90.00
_cell.angle_beta   90.00
_cell.angle_gamma   90.00
#
_symmetry.space_group_name_H-M   'P 1'
#
loop_
_entity.id
_entity.type
_entity.pdbx_description
1 polymer ?
#
loop_
_entity_poly.entity_id
_entity_poly.type
_entity_poly.pdbx_seq_one_letter_code
_entity_poly.pdbx_strand_id
1 'polypeptide(L)' 'GLQELLQERYNEGPSYVLEAEEGPAHARIFSVSVRFHDQTLGSGRAGSKKEAEQQAAGAALKKLREEDPSR' A
#
# COMPACT_ATOMS: atom_id res chain seq x y z
N GLY A 1 4.81 1.52 11.17
CA GLY A 1 4.47 1.04 9.81
C GLY A 1 2.97 1.11 9.60
N LEU A 2 2.49 0.93 8.36
CA LEU A 2 1.04 0.99 8.08
C LEU A 2 0.26 -0.09 8.85
N GLN A 3 0.84 -1.29 8.98
CA GLN A 3 0.28 -2.38 9.76
C GLN A 3 0.00 -1.97 11.21
N GLU A 4 1.03 -1.50 11.91
CA GLU A 4 0.93 -1.12 13.32
C GLU A 4 -0.11 0.00 13.50
N LEU A 5 -0.11 1.00 12.61
CA LEU A 5 -1.05 2.12 12.69
C LEU A 5 -2.52 1.68 12.55
N LEU A 6 -2.82 0.80 11.59
CA LEU A 6 -4.18 0.30 11.39
C LEU A 6 -4.59 -0.68 12.49
N GLN A 7 -3.67 -1.55 12.94
CA GLN A 7 -3.92 -2.47 14.04
C GLN A 7 -4.19 -1.71 15.34
N GLU A 8 -3.46 -0.64 15.63
CA GLU A 8 -3.68 0.20 16.81
C GLU A 8 -5.03 0.96 16.76
N ARG A 9 -5.43 1.44 15.57
CA ARG A 9 -6.65 2.26 15.42
C ARG A 9 -7.93 1.44 15.29
N TYR A 10 -7.86 0.31 14.61
CA TYR A 10 -9.04 -0.46 14.19
C TYR A 10 -8.99 -1.93 14.61
N ASN A 11 -7.91 -2.38 15.24
CA ASN A 11 -7.65 -3.79 15.57
C ASN A 11 -7.61 -4.71 14.33
N GLU A 12 -7.34 -4.14 13.15
CA GLU A 12 -7.27 -4.82 11.86
C GLU A 12 -6.09 -4.29 11.02
N GLY A 13 -5.55 -5.13 10.13
CA GLY A 13 -4.41 -4.78 9.29
C GLY A 13 -4.77 -4.45 7.83
N PRO A 14 -3.85 -3.81 7.09
CA PRO A 14 -4.01 -3.58 5.65
C PRO A 14 -3.93 -4.88 4.85
N SER A 15 -4.66 -4.95 3.75
CA SER A 15 -4.55 -6.01 2.74
C SER A 15 -3.79 -5.52 1.52
N TYR A 16 -2.83 -6.29 1.01
CA TYR A 16 -2.07 -5.98 -0.19
C TYR A 16 -2.62 -6.77 -1.37
N VAL A 17 -2.86 -6.09 -2.49
CA VAL A 17 -3.40 -6.67 -3.72
C VAL A 17 -2.46 -6.39 -4.87
N LEU A 18 -1.99 -7.43 -5.55
CA LEU A 18 -1.27 -7.30 -6.82
C LEU A 18 -2.28 -6.99 -7.93
N GLU A 19 -2.27 -5.76 -8.43
CA GLU A 19 -3.19 -5.28 -9.47
C GLU A 19 -2.69 -5.64 -10.87
N ALA A 20 -1.36 -5.58 -11.07
CA ALA A 20 -0.75 -5.87 -12.36
C ALA A 20 0.70 -6.35 -12.22
N GLU A 21 1.11 -7.18 -13.17
CA GLU A 21 2.48 -7.66 -13.34
C GLU A 21 2.79 -7.62 -14.84
N GLU A 22 3.60 -6.65 -15.26
CA GLU A 22 3.77 -6.31 -16.68
C GLU A 22 5.25 -6.19 -17.04
N GLY A 23 5.58 -6.41 -18.32
CA GLY A 23 6.95 -6.27 -18.84
C GLY A 23 7.78 -7.56 -18.85
N PRO A 24 8.92 -7.54 -19.55
CA PRO A 24 9.80 -8.71 -19.69
C PRO A 24 10.49 -9.03 -18.35
N ALA A 25 10.97 -10.27 -18.17
CA ALA A 25 11.54 -10.72 -16.89
C ALA A 25 12.64 -9.82 -16.30
N HIS A 26 13.42 -9.14 -17.15
CA HIS A 26 14.49 -8.22 -16.75
C HIS A 26 14.03 -6.77 -16.52
N ALA A 27 12.79 -6.43 -16.84
CA ALA A 27 12.19 -5.11 -16.65
C ALA A 27 10.71 -5.25 -16.23
N ARG A 28 10.44 -6.21 -15.35
CA ARG A 28 9.09 -6.49 -14.86
C ARG A 28 8.70 -5.41 -13.87
N ILE A 29 7.49 -4.88 -14.02
CA ILE A 29 6.89 -3.91 -13.12
C ILE A 29 5.71 -4.57 -12.43
N PHE A 30 5.70 -4.45 -11.10
CA PHE A 30 4.62 -4.89 -10.24
C PHE A 30 3.84 -3.68 -9.77
N SER A 31 2.52 -3.72 -9.94
CA SER A 31 1.60 -2.74 -9.39
C SER A 31 0.88 -3.35 -8.20
N VAL A 32 1.06 -2.78 -7.02
CA VAL A 32 0.42 -3.25 -5.78
C VAL A 32 -0.41 -2.13 -5.18
N SER A 33 -1.60 -2.47 -4.69
CA SER A 33 -2.46 -1.58 -3.92
C SER A 33 -2.60 -2.08 -2.49
N VAL A 34 -2.67 -1.14 -1.54
CA VAL A 34 -3.07 -1.41 -0.17
C VAL A 34 -4.55 -1.05 0.01
N ARG A 35 -5.32 -1.99 0.53
CA ARG A 35 -6.74 -1.85 0.83
C ARG A 35 -7.02 -2.01 2.31
N PHE A 36 -8.02 -1.29 2.80
CA PHE A 36 -8.53 -1.36 4.16
C PHE A 36 -10.01 -0.97 4.17
N HIS A 37 -10.87 -1.79 4.80
CA HIS A 37 -12.34 -1.62 4.80
C HIS A 37 -12.93 -1.16 3.45
N ASP A 38 -12.73 -1.96 2.40
CA ASP A 38 -13.18 -1.72 1.02
C ASP A 38 -12.61 -0.48 0.32
N GLN A 39 -11.69 0.24 0.96
CA GLN A 39 -11.04 1.41 0.38
C GLN A 39 -9.59 1.13 0.02
N THR A 40 -9.18 1.57 -1.16
CA THR A 40 -7.76 1.65 -1.50
C THR A 40 -7.14 2.84 -0.77
N LEU A 41 -6.23 2.56 0.16
CA LEU A 41 -5.49 3.56 0.92
C LEU A 41 -4.28 4.08 0.14
N GLY A 42 -3.64 3.24 -0.66
CA GLY A 42 -2.46 3.62 -1.43
C GLY A 42 -2.10 2.59 -2.49
N SER A 43 -1.23 2.99 -3.43
CA SER A 43 -0.74 2.13 -4.51
C SER A 43 0.72 2.43 -4.81
N GLY A 44 1.46 1.43 -5.25
CA GLY A 44 2.89 1.51 -5.56
C GLY A 44 3.25 0.69 -6.78
N ARG A 45 4.28 1.14 -7.51
CA ARG A 45 4.78 0.47 -8.72
C ARG A 45 6.29 0.35 -8.67
N ALA A 46 6.80 -0.87 -8.79
CA ALA A 46 8.24 -1.10 -8.71
C ALA A 46 8.71 -2.34 -9.47
N GLY A 47 10.03 -2.48 -9.60
CA GLY A 47 10.68 -3.64 -10.23
C GLY A 47 10.55 -4.95 -9.45
N SER A 48 10.04 -4.90 -8.21
CA SER A 48 9.78 -6.07 -7.37
C SER A 48 8.48 -5.91 -6.59
N LYS A 49 7.81 -7.02 -6.25
CA LYS A 49 6.58 -7.02 -5.43
C LYS A 49 6.79 -6.31 -4.09
N LYS A 50 7.88 -6.65 -3.40
CA LYS A 50 8.22 -6.08 -2.09
C LYS A 50 8.37 -4.56 -2.13
N GLU A 51 9.01 -4.03 -3.16
CA GLU A 51 9.20 -2.58 -3.30
C GLU A 51 7.88 -1.88 -3.69
N ALA A 52 7.05 -2.52 -4.53
CA ALA A 52 5.73 -2.01 -4.85
C ALA A 52 4.82 -1.97 -3.61
N GLU A 53 4.87 -3.01 -2.75
CA GLU A 53 4.19 -3.05 -1.46
C GLU A 53 4.66 -1.92 -0.53
N GLN A 54 5.98 -1.71 -0.41
CA GLN A 54 6.53 -0.62 0.40
C GLN A 54 6.10 0.76 -0.09
N GLN A 55 6.09 0.99 -1.40
CA GLN A 55 5.58 2.22 -1.99
C GLN A 55 4.09 2.40 -1.73
N ALA A 56 3.28 1.35 -1.90
CA ALA A 56 1.84 1.38 -1.64
C ALA A 56 1.54 1.69 -0.17
N ALA A 57 2.28 1.08 0.76
CA ALA A 57 2.17 1.34 2.18
C ALA A 57 2.58 2.77 2.55
N GLY A 58 3.64 3.29 1.92
CA GLY A 58 4.07 4.69 2.08
C GLY A 58 3.01 5.68 1.61
N ALA A 59 2.39 5.43 0.45
CA ALA A 59 1.29 6.24 -0.07
C ALA A 59 0.08 6.23 0.89
N ALA A 60 -0.29 5.05 1.40
CA ALA A 60 -1.37 4.90 2.37
C ALA A 60 -1.10 5.65 3.68
N LEU A 61 0.12 5.55 4.22
CA LEU A 61 0.51 6.30 5.42
C LEU A 61 0.44 7.81 5.23
N LYS A 62 0.83 8.30 4.04
CA LYS A 62 0.72 9.73 3.72
C LYS A 62 -0.75 10.16 3.69
N LYS A 63 -1.59 9.42 2.97
CA LYS A 63 -3.03 9.69 2.88
C LYS A 63 -3.70 9.73 4.26
N LEU A 64 -3.44 8.74 5.10
CA LEU A 64 -4.01 8.68 6.46
C LEU A 64 -3.56 9.83 7.36
N ARG A 65 -2.38 10.40 7.13
CA ARG A 65 -1.92 11.62 7.84
C ARG A 65 -2.59 12.89 7.34
N GLU A 66 -2.95 12.93 6.06
CA GLU A 66 -3.66 14.06 5.45
C GLU A 66 -5.16 14.05 5.81
N GLU A 67 -5.76 12.86 5.95
CA GLU A 67 -7.17 12.67 6.33
C GLU A 67 -7.44 12.86 7.83
N ASP A 68 -6.39 12.82 8.66
CA ASP A 68 -6.45 13.12 10.10
C ASP A 68 -5.62 14.38 10.43
N PRO A 69 -6.07 15.58 10.03
CA PRO A 69 -5.36 16.83 10.30
C PRO A 69 -5.42 17.26 11.78
N SER A 70 -6.11 16.48 12.62
CA SER A 70 -6.39 16.76 14.03
C SER A 70 -5.44 16.08 15.03
N ARG A 71 -4.34 15.48 14.55
CA ARG A 71 -3.26 15.01 15.42
C ARG A 71 -2.30 16.11 15.85
#